data_AF-A0A1F8RWN6-F1
#
_entry.id   AF-A0A1F8RWN6-F1
#
_cell.length_a   1.000
_cell.length_b   1.000
_cell.length_c   1.000
_cell.angle_alpha   90.00
_cell.angle_beta   90.00
_cell.angle_gamma   90.00
#
_symmetry.space_group_name_H-M   'P 1'
#
loop_
_entity.id
_entity.type
_entity.pdbx_description
1 polymer ?
#
loop_
_entity_poly.entity_id
_entity_poly.type
_entity_poly.pdbx_seq_one_letter_code
_entity_poly.pdbx_strand_id
1 'polypeptide(L)'
;MSIDPQKRYIATIKTQEGDIEVELFAVEAPQTVNNFVFLARDGFYDGLTFHQVQATFSAQAGDPACTAANASACRGDGGPGYELTQEAPGNFQEGVLGMANASQFFIALTNSEQFAAYTPFGRILSGLDVAESVAKGTEIQTIEIQEQ
;
A
#
# COMPACT_ATOMS: atom_id res chain seq x y z
N MET A 1 -12.57 -9.91 -12.27
CA MET A 1 -11.36 -9.09 -12.27
C MET A 1 -11.72 -7.78 -12.94
N SER A 2 -11.49 -6.65 -12.26
CA SER A 2 -11.83 -5.28 -12.68
C SER A 2 -10.69 -4.56 -13.43
N ILE A 3 -9.51 -5.19 -13.48
CA ILE A 3 -8.32 -4.69 -14.18
C ILE A 3 -8.01 -5.57 -15.41
N ASP A 4 -7.26 -4.99 -16.35
CA ASP A 4 -6.59 -5.70 -17.44
C ASP A 4 -5.10 -5.86 -17.10
N PRO A 5 -4.60 -7.06 -16.76
CA PRO A 5 -3.21 -7.28 -16.38
C PRO A 5 -2.17 -6.82 -17.42
N GLN A 6 -2.56 -6.64 -18.69
CA GLN A 6 -1.66 -6.18 -19.75
C GLN A 6 -1.49 -4.66 -19.79
N LYS A 7 -2.29 -3.92 -19.02
CA LYS A 7 -2.22 -2.47 -18.92
C LYS A 7 -1.34 -2.01 -17.78
N ARG A 8 -0.93 -0.75 -17.85
CA ARG A 8 -0.16 -0.11 -16.80
C ARG A 8 -1.09 0.62 -15.85
N TYR A 9 -0.89 0.41 -14.55
CA TYR A 9 -1.65 1.07 -13.50
C TYR A 9 -0.72 1.91 -12.63
N ILE A 10 -1.08 3.18 -12.44
CA ILE A 10 -0.40 4.08 -11.51
C ILE A 10 -1.37 4.43 -10.39
N ALA A 11 -0.93 4.24 -9.15
CA ALA A 11 -1.63 4.68 -7.94
C ALA A 11 -0.94 5.92 -7.37
N THR A 12 -1.70 6.98 -7.13
CA THR A 12 -1.21 8.18 -6.43
C THR A 12 -1.82 8.22 -5.04
N ILE A 13 -1.01 7.94 -4.02
CA ILE A 13 -1.40 8.01 -2.62
C ILE A 13 -1.22 9.46 -2.17
N LYS A 14 -2.32 10.14 -1.85
CA LYS A 14 -2.30 11.54 -1.40
C LYS A 14 -2.26 11.60 0.12
N THR A 15 -1.28 12.31 0.67
CA THR A 15 -1.18 12.57 2.11
C THR A 15 -0.96 14.06 2.38
N GLN A 16 -0.87 14.46 3.65
CA GLN A 16 -0.60 15.86 4.02
C GLN A 16 0.87 16.26 3.78
N GLU A 17 1.75 15.26 3.72
CA GLU A 17 3.19 15.37 3.51
C GLU A 17 3.55 15.44 2.02
N GLY A 18 2.67 14.94 1.13
CA GLY A 18 2.83 15.00 -0.31
C GLY A 18 2.14 13.85 -1.03
N ASP A 19 2.41 13.73 -2.33
CA ASP A 19 1.91 12.65 -3.16
C ASP A 19 3.00 11.57 -3.33
N ILE A 20 2.60 10.30 -3.22
CA ILE A 20 3.45 9.14 -3.52
C ILE A 20 2.87 8.46 -4.76
N GLU A 21 3.58 8.50 -5.88
CA GLU A 21 3.17 7.82 -7.11
C GLU A 21 3.79 6.43 -7.19
N VAL A 22 2.97 5.42 -7.48
CA VAL A 22 3.34 4.01 -7.48
C VAL A 22 2.91 3.36 -8.79
N GLU A 23 3.82 2.67 -9.46
CA GLU A 23 3.49 1.75 -10.55
C GLU A 23 3.12 0.38 -9.99
N LEU A 24 1.98 -0.18 -10.39
CA LEU A 24 1.49 -1.48 -9.93
C LEU A 24 1.89 -2.61 -10.88
N PHE A 25 2.29 -3.75 -10.31
CA PHE A 25 2.76 -4.95 -11.02
C PHE A 25 1.59 -5.86 -11.42
N ALA A 26 0.73 -5.38 -12.32
CA ALA A 26 -0.50 -6.06 -12.69
C ALA A 26 -0.28 -7.43 -13.37
N VAL A 27 0.88 -7.65 -14.00
CA VAL A 27 1.24 -8.93 -14.62
C VAL A 27 1.73 -9.94 -13.57
N GLU A 28 2.56 -9.48 -12.64
CA GLU A 28 3.23 -10.31 -11.63
C GLU A 28 2.32 -10.65 -10.45
N ALA A 29 1.45 -9.71 -10.05
CA ALA A 29 0.53 -9.85 -8.92
C ALA A 29 -0.92 -9.44 -9.30
N PRO A 30 -1.54 -10.09 -10.31
CA PRO A 30 -2.83 -9.66 -10.86
C PRO A 30 -3.96 -9.65 -9.84
N GLN A 31 -4.01 -10.61 -8.91
CA GLN A 31 -5.07 -10.64 -7.90
C GLN A 31 -4.87 -9.54 -6.85
N THR A 32 -3.63 -9.33 -6.44
CA THR A 32 -3.24 -8.31 -5.46
C THR A 32 -3.49 -6.91 -6.00
N VAL A 33 -3.06 -6.64 -7.24
CA VAL A 33 -3.30 -5.35 -7.91
C VAL A 33 -4.78 -5.16 -8.16
N ASN A 34 -5.51 -6.18 -8.62
CA ASN A 34 -6.96 -6.10 -8.80
C ASN A 34 -7.67 -5.69 -7.50
N ASN A 35 -7.29 -6.34 -6.40
CA ASN A 35 -7.86 -6.09 -5.08
C ASN A 35 -7.56 -4.68 -4.59
N PHE A 36 -6.30 -4.25 -4.66
CA PHE A 36 -5.89 -2.91 -4.26
C PHE A 36 -6.59 -1.82 -5.10
N VAL A 37 -6.63 -1.98 -6.42
CA VAL A 37 -7.32 -1.05 -7.33
C VAL A 37 -8.81 -0.99 -7.06
N PHE A 38 -9.45 -2.13 -6.77
CA PHE A 38 -10.86 -2.18 -6.41
C PHE A 38 -11.14 -1.39 -5.13
N LEU A 39 -10.38 -1.65 -4.06
CA LEU A 39 -10.54 -0.95 -2.77
C LEU A 39 -10.24 0.55 -2.90
N ALA A 40 -9.20 0.94 -3.63
CA ALA A 40 -8.86 2.34 -3.87
C ALA A 40 -9.96 3.09 -4.63
N ARG A 41 -10.53 2.50 -5.69
CA ARG A 41 -11.63 3.11 -6.45
C ARG A 41 -12.94 3.21 -5.65
N ASP A 42 -13.13 2.37 -4.64
CA ASP A 42 -14.28 2.43 -3.73
C ASP A 42 -14.09 3.46 -2.60
N GLY A 43 -12.93 4.11 -2.50
CA GLY A 43 -12.60 5.04 -1.42
C GLY A 43 -12.31 4.35 -0.09
N PHE A 44 -12.02 3.04 -0.10
CA PHE A 44 -11.80 2.26 1.12
C PHE A 44 -10.62 2.79 1.96
N TYR A 45 -9.59 3.32 1.29
CA TYR A 45 -8.38 3.82 1.94
C TYR A 45 -8.51 5.25 2.47
N ASP A 46 -9.58 5.96 2.11
CA ASP A 46 -9.76 7.36 2.43
C ASP A 46 -9.98 7.54 3.94
N GLY A 47 -9.18 8.40 4.56
CA GLY A 47 -9.19 8.63 6.00
C GLY A 47 -8.51 7.54 6.84
N LEU A 48 -8.01 6.47 6.20
CA LEU A 48 -7.16 5.48 6.87
C LEU A 48 -5.76 6.05 7.11
N THR A 49 -5.03 5.44 8.03
CA THR A 49 -3.72 5.95 8.44
C THR A 49 -2.59 4.94 8.24
N PHE A 50 -1.39 5.48 8.06
CA PHE A 50 -0.15 4.75 8.30
C PHE A 50 -0.06 4.43 9.80
N HIS A 51 -0.59 3.29 10.19
CA HIS A 51 -0.75 2.91 11.60
C HIS A 51 0.52 2.31 12.20
N GLN A 52 1.41 1.78 11.35
CA GLN A 52 2.70 1.24 11.74
C GLN A 52 3.80 1.79 10.84
N VAL A 53 4.62 2.68 11.40
CA VAL A 53 5.79 3.23 10.71
C VAL A 53 7.02 2.88 11.52
N GLN A 54 7.95 2.16 10.90
CA GLN A 54 9.30 1.94 11.40
C GLN A 54 10.22 2.79 10.55
N ALA A 55 10.73 3.86 11.17
CA ALA A 55 11.62 4.83 10.50
C ALA A 55 12.72 4.08 9.74
N THR A 56 12.94 4.49 8.49
CA THR A 56 13.95 3.92 7.56
C THR A 56 13.81 2.42 7.27
N PHE A 57 12.70 1.78 7.64
CA PHE A 57 12.49 0.35 7.38
C PHE A 57 11.22 0.10 6.58
N SER A 58 10.05 0.52 7.11
CA SER A 58 8.78 0.35 6.40
C SER A 58 7.70 1.31 6.92
N ALA A 59 6.75 1.63 6.04
CA ALA A 59 5.53 2.36 6.38
C ALA A 59 4.31 1.53 5.96
N GLN A 60 3.48 1.12 6.93
CA GLN A 60 2.33 0.23 6.73
C GLN A 60 1.00 0.94 6.98
N ALA A 61 0.04 0.72 6.08
CA ALA A 61 -1.29 1.31 6.07
C ALA A 61 -2.35 0.31 5.59
N GLY A 62 -3.60 0.76 5.46
CA GLY A 62 -4.69 -0.04 4.87
C GLY A 62 -5.49 -0.89 5.86
N ASP A 63 -5.38 -0.64 7.16
CA ASP A 63 -6.27 -1.24 8.16
C ASP A 63 -7.54 -0.38 8.30
N PRO A 64 -8.74 -0.91 8.00
CA PRO A 64 -10.00 -0.18 8.15
C PRO A 64 -10.34 0.24 9.59
N ALA A 65 -9.75 -0.42 10.60
CA ALA A 65 -9.90 -0.02 11.99
C ALA A 65 -9.00 1.18 12.34
N CYS A 66 -8.03 1.55 11.50
CA CYS A 66 -7.05 2.61 11.77
C CYS A 66 -7.38 3.89 11.00
N THR A 67 -8.11 4.78 11.65
CA THR A 67 -8.48 6.11 11.13
C THR A 67 -7.70 7.22 11.84
N ALA A 68 -7.74 8.44 11.28
CA ALA A 68 -7.15 9.61 11.95
C ALA A 68 -7.67 9.81 13.39
N ALA A 69 -8.93 9.44 13.66
CA ALA A 69 -9.56 9.59 14.97
C ALA A 69 -8.97 8.65 16.05
N ASN A 70 -8.35 7.53 15.66
CA ASN A 70 -7.82 6.54 16.60
C ASN A 70 -6.38 6.10 16.28
N ALA A 71 -5.65 6.85 15.46
CA ALA A 71 -4.29 6.54 15.00
C ALA A 71 -3.33 6.14 16.14
N SER A 72 -3.39 6.83 17.27
CA SER A 72 -2.52 6.56 18.44
C SER A 72 -2.81 5.21 19.10
N ALA A 73 -4.07 4.74 19.05
CA ALA A 73 -4.53 3.53 19.72
C ALA A 73 -4.66 2.34 18.76
N CYS A 74 -4.59 2.56 17.44
CA CYS A 74 -4.79 1.50 16.48
C CYS A 74 -3.65 0.48 16.49
N ARG A 75 -4.02 -0.78 16.29
CA ARG A 75 -3.13 -1.94 16.41
C ARG A 75 -2.79 -2.62 15.08
N GLY A 76 -3.51 -2.37 13.99
CA GLY A 76 -3.28 -3.08 12.72
C GLY A 76 -4.01 -4.42 12.64
N ASP A 77 -5.02 -4.68 13.48
CA ASP A 77 -5.69 -5.98 13.59
C ASP A 77 -6.93 -6.12 12.67
N GLY A 78 -7.28 -5.07 11.92
CA GLY A 78 -8.44 -5.08 11.02
C GLY A 78 -8.12 -5.52 9.60
N GLY A 79 -9.18 -5.74 8.83
CA GLY A 79 -9.11 -6.14 7.42
C GLY A 79 -10.47 -5.99 6.74
N PRO A 80 -10.56 -6.24 5.42
CA PRO A 80 -11.76 -5.93 4.64
C PRO A 80 -12.88 -6.98 4.78
N GLY A 81 -12.75 -7.91 5.74
CA GLY A 81 -13.73 -8.98 5.97
C GLY A 81 -13.53 -10.24 5.10
N TYR A 82 -12.44 -10.31 4.34
CA TYR A 82 -12.05 -11.49 3.57
C TYR A 82 -10.53 -11.64 3.54
N GLU A 83 -10.06 -12.80 3.09
CA GLU A 83 -8.64 -13.09 2.88
C GLU A 83 -8.28 -13.02 1.40
N LEU A 84 -7.08 -12.53 1.12
CA LEU A 84 -6.49 -12.51 -0.20
C LEU A 84 -5.45 -13.62 -0.26
N THR A 85 -5.54 -14.48 -1.29
CA THR A 85 -4.52 -15.52 -1.49
C THR A 85 -3.21 -14.85 -1.88
N GLN A 86 -2.14 -15.20 -1.16
CA GLN A 86 -0.81 -14.71 -1.44
C GLN A 86 -0.33 -15.14 -2.82
N GLU A 87 0.10 -14.19 -3.64
CA GLU A 87 0.77 -14.45 -4.92
C GLU A 87 2.29 -14.55 -4.71
N ALA A 88 3.03 -14.99 -5.74
CA ALA A 88 4.43 -15.40 -5.61
C ALA A 88 5.28 -14.36 -4.83
N PRO A 89 6.03 -14.79 -3.80
CA PRO A 89 6.96 -13.91 -3.11
C PRO A 89 8.05 -13.43 -4.08
N GLY A 90 8.56 -12.23 -3.84
CA GLY A 90 9.57 -11.63 -4.69
C GLY A 90 10.55 -10.77 -3.91
N ASN A 91 11.55 -10.26 -4.64
CA ASN A 91 12.57 -9.40 -4.04
C ASN A 91 12.00 -8.02 -3.78
N PHE A 92 12.24 -7.51 -2.58
CA PHE A 92 11.95 -6.15 -2.21
C PHE A 92 13.19 -5.29 -2.33
N GLN A 93 13.02 -4.18 -3.04
CA GLN A 93 13.94 -3.06 -3.01
C GLN A 93 13.26 -1.89 -2.29
N GLU A 94 14.04 -0.91 -1.88
CA GLU A 94 13.52 0.38 -1.43
C GLU A 94 12.50 0.94 -2.43
N GLY A 95 11.37 1.41 -1.90
CA GLY A 95 10.23 1.91 -2.67
C GLY A 95 9.27 0.82 -3.18
N VAL A 96 9.53 -0.47 -2.96
CA VAL A 96 8.59 -1.55 -3.35
C VAL A 96 7.45 -1.66 -2.32
N LEU A 97 6.23 -1.80 -2.82
CA LEU A 97 5.05 -2.06 -2.01
C LEU A 97 4.80 -3.56 -1.86
N GLY A 98 4.48 -3.98 -0.64
CA GLY A 98 4.16 -5.35 -0.30
C GLY A 98 2.79 -5.47 0.34
N MET A 99 2.07 -6.54 -0.01
CA MET A 99 0.75 -6.80 0.56
C MET A 99 0.88 -7.60 1.86
N ALA A 100 0.49 -7.00 2.99
CA ALA A 100 0.56 -7.62 4.31
C ALA A 100 -0.66 -8.49 4.62
N ASN A 101 -1.85 -8.04 4.20
CA ASN A 101 -3.08 -8.84 4.21
C ASN A 101 -4.02 -8.35 3.10
N ALA A 102 -5.30 -8.76 3.09
CA ALA A 102 -6.23 -8.41 2.02
C ALA A 102 -6.49 -6.91 1.80
N SER A 103 -6.19 -6.02 2.74
CA SER A 103 -6.27 -4.56 2.52
C SER A 103 -5.02 -3.81 2.95
N GLN A 104 -4.29 -4.34 3.92
CA GLN A 104 -3.09 -3.72 4.46
C GLN A 104 -1.90 -3.93 3.55
N PHE A 105 -1.20 -2.84 3.27
CA PHE A 105 0.02 -2.83 2.49
C PHE A 105 1.12 -2.09 3.25
N PHE A 106 2.36 -2.33 2.87
CA PHE A 106 3.50 -1.55 3.35
C PHE A 106 4.35 -1.06 2.18
N ILE A 107 5.04 0.05 2.40
CA ILE A 107 6.13 0.55 1.55
C ILE A 107 7.44 0.15 2.22
N ALA A 108 8.30 -0.57 1.51
CA ALA A 108 9.66 -0.86 1.97
C ALA A 108 10.52 0.40 1.84
N LEU A 109 11.08 0.90 2.94
CA LEU A 109 11.98 2.06 2.98
C LEU A 109 13.46 1.65 3.04
N THR A 110 13.73 0.36 2.88
CA THR A 110 15.08 -0.19 2.81
C THR A 110 15.06 -1.57 2.15
N ASN A 111 16.23 -2.09 1.82
CA ASN A 111 16.38 -3.45 1.30
C ASN A 111 16.47 -4.44 2.47
N SER A 112 15.56 -5.41 2.56
CA SER A 112 15.60 -6.44 3.61
C SER A 112 15.01 -7.77 3.16
N GLU A 113 15.65 -8.87 3.57
CA GLU A 113 15.12 -10.23 3.36
C GLU A 113 13.85 -10.50 4.18
N GLN A 114 13.56 -9.69 5.22
CA GLN A 114 12.34 -9.81 6.01
C GLN A 114 11.07 -9.56 5.17
N PHE A 115 11.19 -8.87 4.04
CA PHE A 115 10.08 -8.63 3.14
C PHE A 115 9.84 -9.78 2.14
N ALA A 116 10.78 -10.73 2.02
CA ALA A 116 10.70 -11.81 1.04
C ALA A 116 9.49 -12.74 1.24
N ALA A 117 8.83 -12.67 2.40
CA ALA A 117 7.63 -13.42 2.70
C ALA A 117 6.33 -12.76 2.19
N TYR A 118 6.38 -11.59 1.54
CA TYR A 118 5.19 -10.87 1.05
C TYR A 118 5.13 -10.83 -0.47
N THR A 119 3.94 -10.56 -1.02
CA THR A 119 3.75 -10.34 -2.46
C THR A 119 4.12 -8.90 -2.81
N PRO A 120 5.20 -8.65 -3.57
CA PRO A 120 5.46 -7.32 -4.11
C PRO A 120 4.43 -7.02 -5.20
N PHE A 121 3.76 -5.88 -5.12
CA PHE A 121 2.68 -5.54 -6.07
C PHE A 121 2.79 -4.14 -6.67
N GLY A 122 3.81 -3.37 -6.31
CA GLY A 122 4.12 -2.11 -6.96
C GLY A 122 5.45 -1.51 -6.52
N ARG A 123 5.85 -0.42 -7.17
CA ARG A 123 7.04 0.37 -6.85
C ARG A 123 6.78 1.86 -6.94
N ILE A 124 7.38 2.62 -6.05
CA ILE A 124 7.38 4.09 -6.11
C ILE A 124 8.06 4.54 -7.41
N LEU A 125 7.38 5.43 -8.13
CA LEU A 125 7.91 6.20 -9.25
C LEU A 125 8.41 7.58 -8.78
N SER A 126 7.68 8.20 -7.86
CA SER A 126 7.98 9.53 -7.29
C SER A 126 7.44 9.63 -5.85
N GLY A 127 8.05 10.49 -5.02
CA GLY A 127 7.63 10.68 -3.63
C GLY A 127 8.23 9.66 -2.64
N LEU A 128 9.42 9.13 -2.89
CA LEU A 128 10.13 8.29 -1.92
C LEU A 128 10.45 9.07 -0.63
N ASP A 129 10.90 10.32 -0.78
CA ASP A 129 11.13 11.26 0.33
C ASP A 129 9.86 11.55 1.14
N VAL A 130 8.71 11.64 0.46
CA VAL A 130 7.40 11.73 1.12
C VAL A 130 7.13 10.46 1.91
N ALA A 131 7.32 9.28 1.31
CA ALA A 131 7.14 7.98 1.96
C ALA A 131 8.08 7.76 3.16
N GLU A 132 9.29 8.33 3.12
CA GLU A 132 10.22 8.34 4.26
C GLU A 132 9.80 9.32 5.37
N SER A 133 9.09 10.40 5.00
CA SER A 133 8.65 11.44 5.93
C SER A 133 7.36 11.10 6.69
N VAL A 134 6.57 10.14 6.20
CA VAL A 134 5.30 9.76 6.84
C VAL A 134 5.53 9.29 8.27
N ALA A 135 4.63 9.67 9.16
CA ALA A 135 4.68 9.28 10.56
C ALA A 135 3.50 8.37 10.90
N LYS A 136 3.58 7.71 12.06
CA LYS A 136 2.42 7.00 12.58
C LYS A 136 1.25 7.97 12.73
N GLY A 137 0.14 7.64 12.09
CA GLY A 137 -1.07 8.46 12.06
C GLY A 137 -1.18 9.43 10.90
N THR A 138 -0.18 9.49 10.01
CA THR A 138 -0.34 10.16 8.71
C THR A 138 -1.54 9.57 7.99
N GLU A 139 -2.45 10.45 7.56
CA GLU A 139 -3.70 10.10 6.92
C GLU A 139 -3.53 9.98 5.41
N ILE A 140 -4.11 8.93 4.84
CA ILE A 140 -4.33 8.80 3.41
C ILE A 140 -5.59 9.59 3.08
N GLN A 141 -5.42 10.71 2.38
CA GLN A 141 -6.55 11.55 1.97
C GLN A 141 -7.38 10.85 0.89
N THR A 142 -6.70 10.24 -0.08
CA THR A 142 -7.29 9.43 -1.16
C THR A 142 -6.20 8.63 -1.86
N ILE A 143 -6.59 7.57 -2.55
CA ILE A 143 -5.74 6.86 -3.52
C ILE A 143 -6.36 6.94 -4.90
N GLU A 144 -5.73 7.68 -5.81
CA GLU A 144 -6.20 7.82 -7.19
C GLU A 144 -5.57 6.75 -8.08
N ILE A 145 -6.37 6.06 -8.90
CA ILE A 145 -5.88 5.04 -9.84
C ILE A 145 -5.99 5.53 -11.29
N GLN A 146 -4.86 5.60 -11.98
CA GLN A 146 -4.77 5.85 -13.41
C GLN A 146 -4.48 4.55 -14.17
N GLU A 147 -5.21 4.32 -15.26
CA GLU A 147 -5.02 3.20 -16.19
C GLU A 147 -4.46 3.75 -17.51
N GLN A 148 -3.36 3.16 -18.00
CA GLN A 148 -2.66 3.56 -19.23
C GLN A 148 -2.55 2.39 -20.20
#